data_AF-A0A2S5R2G7-F1
#
_entry.id   AF-A0A2S5R2G7-F1
#
_cell.length_a   1.000
_cell.length_b   1.000
_cell.length_c   1.000
_cell.angle_alpha   90.00
_cell.angle_beta   90.00
_cell.angle_gamma   90.00
#
_symmetry.space_group_name_H-M   'P 1'
#
loop_
_entity.id
_entity.type
_entity.pdbx_description
1 polymer ?
#
loop_
_entity_poly.entity_id
_entity_poly.type
_entity_poly.pdbx_seq_one_letter_code
_entity_poly.pdbx_strand_id
1 'polypeptide(L)'
;MSKYLFIALVIFSNLCFADGASHGGRHEIAIDGCCGSLRHVHNWNNEENRKLFFDFQNHEKIFSASNSFSYVEYIDRSGKVLFHYPSPAYSKLWSHHDQIFVGMSDIMLYNPYQLVVWKRDGTILYKAHFSSTVAEFSSDKLIEFKSKHPQSYEFMKKFFFDYKGKKYCDFMYLGMPNQIGKEAWKFLHDTSKPHPYVSSSETTSNLVMWTGDREPEIDRENGNLIIYPHKGDPIVIELPR
;
A
#
# COMPACT_ATOMS: atom_id res chain seq x y z
N MET A 1 39.07 -24.51 -41.69
CA MET A 1 39.15 -23.67 -40.47
C MET A 1 37.78 -23.57 -39.83
N SER A 2 37.78 -23.67 -38.51
CA SER A 2 36.74 -24.21 -37.62
C SER A 2 35.41 -23.44 -37.58
N LYS A 3 34.29 -24.17 -37.75
CA LYS A 3 32.88 -23.73 -37.65
C LYS A 3 32.35 -23.76 -36.21
N TYR A 4 33.11 -23.29 -35.22
CA TYR A 4 32.70 -23.37 -33.81
C TYR A 4 32.96 -22.08 -33.04
N LEU A 5 32.52 -20.94 -33.57
CA LEU A 5 32.58 -19.65 -32.86
C LEU A 5 31.20 -18.98 -32.75
N PHE A 6 30.13 -19.77 -32.57
CA PHE A 6 28.77 -19.25 -32.49
C PHE A 6 27.91 -19.89 -31.39
N ILE A 7 28.53 -20.50 -30.36
CA ILE A 7 27.81 -21.06 -29.20
C ILE A 7 28.58 -20.72 -27.92
N ALA A 8 28.81 -19.44 -27.67
CA ALA A 8 29.34 -18.98 -26.37
C ALA A 8 28.65 -17.70 -25.85
N LEU A 9 27.53 -17.29 -26.48
CA LEU A 9 26.84 -16.04 -26.15
C LEU A 9 25.37 -16.23 -25.72
N VAL A 10 25.00 -17.42 -25.21
CA VAL A 10 23.62 -17.72 -24.77
C VAL A 10 23.52 -18.09 -23.28
N ILE A 11 24.63 -18.32 -22.57
CA ILE A 11 24.60 -18.73 -21.14
C ILE A 11 24.61 -17.54 -20.16
N PHE A 12 24.51 -16.30 -20.64
CA PHE A 12 24.21 -15.13 -19.79
C PHE A 12 22.75 -14.67 -19.88
N SER A 13 21.86 -15.55 -20.35
CA SER A 13 20.42 -15.30 -20.27
C SER A 13 19.86 -15.93 -18.99
N ASN A 14 19.32 -15.06 -18.13
CA ASN A 14 18.39 -15.35 -17.04
C ASN A 14 18.96 -15.78 -15.68
N LEU A 15 19.95 -15.06 -15.15
CA LEU A 15 19.78 -14.61 -13.77
C LEU A 15 19.07 -13.25 -13.82
N CYS A 16 17.79 -13.31 -14.17
CA CYS A 16 16.87 -12.23 -13.84
C CYS A 16 16.79 -12.27 -12.31
N PHE A 17 17.73 -11.61 -11.63
CA PHE A 17 17.60 -11.28 -10.23
C PHE A 17 16.42 -10.30 -10.17
N ALA A 18 15.22 -10.85 -9.97
CA ALA A 18 14.05 -10.06 -9.64
C ALA A 18 14.40 -9.21 -8.42
N ASP A 19 14.57 -7.91 -8.64
CA ASP A 19 14.52 -6.78 -7.70
C ASP A 19 15.15 -6.94 -6.30
N GLY A 20 16.11 -7.85 -6.14
CA GLY A 20 16.75 -8.10 -4.83
C GLY A 20 17.54 -6.89 -4.31
N ALA A 21 17.94 -5.97 -5.20
CA ALA A 21 18.69 -4.78 -4.86
C ALA A 21 17.81 -3.62 -4.33
N SER A 22 16.56 -3.50 -4.78
CA SER A 22 15.62 -2.46 -4.29
C SER A 22 14.88 -2.88 -3.02
N HIS A 23 14.83 -4.18 -2.72
CA HIS A 23 14.16 -4.75 -1.55
C HIS A 23 15.13 -5.35 -0.52
N GLY A 24 16.43 -5.04 -0.63
CA GLY A 24 17.47 -5.58 0.24
C GLY A 24 17.92 -4.60 1.31
N GLY A 25 17.73 -4.96 2.58
CA GLY A 25 18.34 -4.28 3.72
C GLY A 25 17.49 -3.20 4.39
N ARG A 26 18.17 -2.33 5.14
CA ARG A 26 17.57 -1.24 5.90
C ARG A 26 17.45 0.00 5.01
N HIS A 27 16.24 0.53 4.92
CA HIS A 27 15.92 1.77 4.23
C HIS A 27 15.49 2.82 5.24
N GLU A 28 15.88 4.07 4.98
CA GLU A 28 15.56 5.22 5.81
C GLU A 28 15.20 6.39 4.90
N ILE A 29 14.07 7.03 5.18
CA ILE A 29 13.63 8.27 4.53
C ILE A 29 13.20 9.25 5.63
N ALA A 30 13.46 10.53 5.42
CA ALA A 30 13.13 11.56 6.39
C ALA A 30 12.69 12.84 5.69
N ILE A 31 11.88 13.64 6.40
CA ILE A 31 11.49 14.98 6.00
C ILE A 31 11.71 15.93 7.17
N ASP A 32 12.33 17.08 6.88
CA ASP A 32 12.56 18.12 7.88
C ASP A 32 11.46 19.19 7.79
N GLY A 33 10.87 19.49 8.94
CA GLY A 33 9.88 20.53 9.13
C GLY A 33 10.44 21.71 9.91
N CYS A 34 9.57 22.69 10.20
CA CYS A 34 9.97 23.83 11.00
C CYS A 34 10.14 23.45 12.47
N CYS A 35 9.46 22.43 12.97
CA CYS A 35 9.46 22.06 14.39
C CYS A 35 10.26 20.78 14.72
N GLY A 36 10.73 20.04 13.72
CA GLY A 36 11.37 18.74 13.90
C GLY A 36 11.54 18.00 12.58
N SER A 37 11.84 16.70 12.66
CA SER A 37 12.02 15.82 11.52
C SER A 37 11.15 14.58 11.70
N LEU A 38 10.39 14.20 10.65
CA LEU A 38 9.71 12.92 10.60
C LEU A 38 10.63 11.93 9.88
N ARG A 39 10.97 10.84 10.56
CA ARG A 39 11.81 9.78 10.04
C ARG A 39 10.99 8.49 9.90
N HIS A 40 11.21 7.79 8.81
CA HIS A 40 10.73 6.43 8.60
C HIS A 40 11.91 5.49 8.36
N VAL A 41 11.83 4.31 8.97
CA VAL A 41 12.81 3.24 8.81
C VAL A 41 12.07 1.94 8.55
N HIS A 42 12.54 1.15 7.59
CA HIS A 42 12.12 -0.24 7.44
C HIS A 42 13.27 -1.16 7.04
N ASN A 43 13.20 -2.43 7.42
CA ASN A 43 14.17 -3.46 7.06
C ASN A 43 13.47 -4.70 6.50
N TRP A 44 13.58 -4.90 5.18
CA TRP A 44 12.95 -6.02 4.48
C TRP A 44 13.52 -7.39 4.86
N ASN A 45 14.75 -7.44 5.37
CA ASN A 45 15.40 -8.68 5.78
C ASN A 45 14.91 -9.23 7.14
N ASN A 46 13.97 -8.55 7.80
CA ASN A 46 13.41 -9.03 9.06
C ASN A 46 12.46 -10.22 8.80
N GLU A 47 12.71 -11.36 9.46
CA GLU A 47 11.94 -12.59 9.27
C GLU A 47 10.48 -12.47 9.73
N GLU A 48 10.19 -11.60 10.70
CA GLU A 48 8.82 -11.37 11.21
C GLU A 48 7.94 -10.66 10.19
N ASN A 49 8.55 -10.00 9.20
CA ASN A 49 7.87 -9.25 8.16
C ASN A 49 6.82 -10.09 7.42
N ARG A 50 7.23 -11.29 6.97
CA ARG A 50 6.35 -12.20 6.23
C ARG A 50 5.12 -12.61 7.05
N LYS A 51 5.29 -12.86 8.35
CA LYS A 51 4.19 -13.32 9.21
C LYS A 51 3.09 -12.26 9.33
N LEU A 52 3.47 -11.00 9.54
CA LEU A 52 2.52 -9.90 9.67
C LEU A 52 1.75 -9.64 8.37
N PHE A 53 2.44 -9.77 7.25
CA PHE A 53 1.84 -9.52 5.95
C PHE A 53 0.90 -10.62 5.44
N PHE A 54 1.12 -11.86 5.83
CA PHE A 54 0.22 -12.97 5.48
C PHE A 54 -0.94 -13.15 6.47
N ASP A 55 -0.99 -12.37 7.55
CA ASP A 55 -2.07 -12.41 8.55
C ASP A 55 -3.26 -11.52 8.13
N PHE A 56 -4.01 -11.95 7.10
CA PHE A 56 -5.16 -11.19 6.55
C PHE A 56 -6.24 -10.84 7.58
N GLN A 57 -6.33 -11.64 8.64
CA GLN A 57 -7.29 -11.41 9.71
C GLN A 57 -6.83 -10.27 10.62
N ASN A 58 -5.51 -10.03 10.71
CA ASN A 58 -4.91 -9.09 11.64
C ASN A 58 -3.85 -8.17 11.00
N HIS A 59 -4.08 -7.67 9.77
CA HIS A 59 -3.21 -6.65 9.15
C HIS A 59 -2.98 -5.42 10.06
N GLU A 60 -3.89 -5.15 10.99
CA GLU A 60 -3.73 -4.12 12.02
C GLU A 60 -2.51 -4.31 12.92
N LYS A 61 -1.97 -5.53 13.05
CA LYS A 61 -0.73 -5.79 13.80
C LYS A 61 0.48 -5.08 13.19
N ILE A 62 0.39 -4.58 11.95
CA ILE A 62 1.43 -3.72 11.37
C ILE A 62 1.64 -2.41 12.15
N PHE A 63 0.62 -1.98 12.90
CA PHE A 63 0.67 -0.78 13.75
C PHE A 63 0.91 -1.12 15.23
N SER A 64 1.18 -2.39 15.55
CA SER A 64 1.43 -2.85 16.91
C SER A 64 2.91 -3.14 17.14
N ALA A 65 3.29 -3.31 18.41
CA ALA A 65 4.64 -3.71 18.80
C ALA A 65 5.10 -5.05 18.20
N SER A 66 4.20 -5.84 17.60
CA SER A 66 4.58 -7.03 16.83
C SER A 66 5.36 -6.68 15.56
N ASN A 67 5.17 -5.48 15.00
CA ASN A 67 5.95 -4.96 13.90
C ASN A 67 7.29 -4.41 14.41
N SER A 68 8.34 -5.22 14.27
CA SER A 68 9.72 -4.87 14.58
C SER A 68 10.54 -4.49 13.35
N PHE A 69 9.96 -4.57 12.14
CA PHE A 69 10.71 -4.35 10.90
C PHE A 69 10.61 -2.92 10.40
N SER A 70 9.60 -2.17 10.83
CA SER A 70 9.31 -0.86 10.27
C SER A 70 8.60 0.07 11.25
N TYR A 71 9.03 1.33 11.29
CA TYR A 71 8.48 2.36 12.17
C TYR A 71 8.59 3.76 11.56
N VAL A 72 7.77 4.67 12.11
CA VAL A 72 7.89 6.11 11.95
C VAL A 72 8.17 6.75 13.30
N GLU A 73 8.95 7.82 13.30
CA GLU A 73 9.17 8.61 14.50
C GLU A 73 9.33 10.08 14.16
N TYR A 74 8.91 10.94 15.08
CA TYR A 74 9.09 12.38 14.96
C TYR A 74 10.04 12.88 16.04
N ILE A 75 11.09 13.57 15.61
CA ILE A 75 12.16 14.07 16.46
C ILE A 75 12.08 15.59 16.47
N ASP A 76 11.98 16.22 17.63
CA ASP A 76 12.01 17.68 17.71
C ASP A 76 13.42 18.26 17.49
N ARG A 77 13.52 19.59 17.40
CA ARG A 77 14.82 20.27 17.23
C ARG A 77 15.84 20.04 18.35
N SER A 78 15.41 19.60 19.53
CA SER A 78 16.32 19.26 20.63
C SER A 78 16.90 17.84 20.50
N GLY A 79 16.44 17.07 19.51
CA GLY A 79 16.78 15.65 19.35
C GLY A 79 15.88 14.71 20.16
N LYS A 80 14.81 15.22 20.78
CA LYS A 80 13.88 14.39 21.55
C LYS A 80 12.88 13.73 20.62
N VAL A 81 12.74 12.41 20.75
CA VAL A 81 11.68 11.64 20.08
C VAL A 81 10.34 11.97 20.75
N LEU A 82 9.43 12.59 19.98
CA LEU A 82 8.07 12.94 20.45
C LEU A 82 7.09 11.78 20.29
N PHE A 83 7.21 11.02 19.20
CA PHE A 83 6.55 9.72 19.07
C PHE A 83 7.41 8.76 18.25
N HIS A 84 7.24 7.47 18.52
CA HIS A 84 7.81 6.36 17.79
C HIS A 84 6.70 5.32 17.65
N TYR A 85 6.32 5.00 16.41
CA TYR A 85 5.13 4.20 16.13
C TYR A 85 5.42 3.17 15.04
N PRO A 86 5.04 1.88 15.22
CA PRO A 86 5.18 0.88 14.18
C PRO A 86 4.38 1.25 12.94
N SER A 87 4.92 0.97 11.76
CA SER A 87 4.27 1.35 10.51
C SER A 87 4.51 0.35 9.39
N PRO A 88 3.63 0.31 8.37
CA PRO A 88 3.99 -0.19 7.05
C PRO A 88 5.30 0.40 6.53
N ALA A 89 5.92 -0.27 5.56
CA ALA A 89 7.08 0.27 4.85
C ALA A 89 6.63 1.37 3.88
N TYR A 90 7.33 2.50 3.86
CA TYR A 90 7.07 3.64 3.00
C TYR A 90 8.26 3.94 2.09
N SER A 91 7.95 4.37 0.88
CA SER A 91 8.91 4.94 -0.09
C SER A 91 8.94 6.46 -0.03
N LYS A 92 7.86 7.10 0.43
CA LYS A 92 7.71 8.56 0.47
C LYS A 92 7.06 9.03 1.77
N LEU A 93 7.46 10.23 2.22
CA LEU A 93 6.90 10.93 3.37
C LEU A 93 6.55 12.37 2.99
N TRP A 94 5.48 12.91 3.55
CA TRP A 94 5.16 14.33 3.52
C TRP A 94 4.69 14.83 4.88
N SER A 95 4.86 16.13 5.09
CA SER A 95 4.31 16.82 6.25
C SER A 95 3.54 18.05 5.79
N HIS A 96 2.38 18.26 6.41
CA HIS A 96 1.68 19.52 6.34
C HIS A 96 1.78 20.25 7.68
N HIS A 97 2.49 21.38 7.67
CA HIS A 97 2.66 22.30 8.80
C HIS A 97 3.13 21.62 10.11
N ASP A 98 3.89 20.53 10.04
CA ASP A 98 4.30 19.73 11.21
C ASP A 98 3.14 19.16 12.05
N GLN A 99 1.91 19.13 11.51
CA GLN A 99 0.72 18.65 12.23
C GLN A 99 0.16 17.36 11.64
N ILE A 100 0.21 17.25 10.31
CA ILE A 100 -0.25 16.08 9.57
C ILE A 100 0.93 15.47 8.85
N PHE A 101 1.05 14.15 8.95
CA PHE A 101 2.08 13.38 8.28
C PHE A 101 1.43 12.38 7.34
N VAL A 102 2.01 12.21 6.16
CA VAL A 102 1.54 11.26 5.14
C VAL A 102 2.69 10.33 4.81
N GLY A 103 2.44 9.04 4.92
CA GLY A 103 3.40 7.98 4.63
C GLY A 103 2.83 7.10 3.54
N MET A 104 3.65 6.83 2.53
CA MET A 104 3.17 6.21 1.33
C MET A 104 4.18 5.22 0.75
N SER A 105 3.66 4.09 0.29
CA SER A 105 4.41 2.99 -0.30
C SER A 105 4.07 2.87 -1.78
N ASP A 106 5.11 2.93 -2.61
CA ASP A 106 5.06 2.49 -4.00
C ASP A 106 5.40 0.99 -4.12
N ILE A 107 5.59 0.28 -3.00
CA ILE A 107 5.92 -1.15 -2.97
C ILE A 107 4.64 -1.94 -2.72
N MET A 108 4.32 -2.86 -3.64
CA MET A 108 3.16 -3.76 -3.59
C MET A 108 3.44 -5.02 -2.77
N LEU A 109 4.68 -5.52 -2.79
CA LEU A 109 4.96 -6.84 -2.23
C LEU A 109 4.69 -6.82 -0.73
N TYR A 110 3.63 -7.53 -0.34
CA TYR A 110 3.23 -7.80 1.03
C TYR A 110 2.72 -6.60 1.86
N ASN A 111 2.73 -5.37 1.35
CA ASN A 111 2.34 -4.22 2.17
C ASN A 111 0.80 -4.14 2.35
N PRO A 112 0.26 -4.29 3.58
CA PRO A 112 -1.18 -4.26 3.81
C PRO A 112 -1.78 -2.85 3.70
N TYR A 113 -0.96 -1.79 3.77
CA TYR A 113 -1.40 -0.40 3.64
C TYR A 113 -0.36 0.44 2.89
N GLN A 114 -0.68 0.82 1.66
CA GLN A 114 0.16 1.68 0.84
C GLN A 114 0.06 3.16 1.23
N LEU A 115 -0.98 3.56 1.97
CA LEU A 115 -1.16 4.92 2.43
C LEU A 115 -1.55 4.94 3.89
N VAL A 116 -0.91 5.80 4.67
CA VAL A 116 -1.32 6.13 6.04
C VAL A 116 -1.13 7.62 6.31
N VAL A 117 -2.06 8.20 7.05
CA VAL A 117 -2.05 9.61 7.46
C VAL A 117 -2.09 9.66 8.98
N TRP A 118 -1.20 10.43 9.61
CA TRP A 118 -1.15 10.62 11.06
C TRP A 118 -1.24 12.09 11.46
N LYS A 119 -1.65 12.31 12.71
CA LYS A 119 -1.37 13.52 13.47
C LYS A 119 0.04 13.49 14.04
N ARG A 120 0.53 14.66 14.47
CA ARG A 120 1.83 14.82 15.13
C ARG A 120 1.99 13.99 16.40
N ASP A 121 0.90 13.66 17.08
CA ASP A 121 0.90 12.82 18.28
C ASP A 121 0.96 11.31 17.99
N GLY A 122 1.00 10.91 16.71
CA GLY A 122 0.99 9.52 16.27
C GLY A 122 -0.40 8.93 16.03
N THR A 123 -1.48 9.70 16.23
CA THR A 123 -2.84 9.24 15.93
C THR A 123 -3.03 9.00 14.44
N ILE A 124 -3.41 7.79 14.03
CA ILE A 124 -3.76 7.47 12.64
C ILE A 124 -5.12 8.09 12.30
N LEU A 125 -5.16 8.91 11.26
CA LEU A 125 -6.37 9.53 10.72
C LEU A 125 -6.97 8.74 9.57
N TYR A 126 -6.11 8.16 8.73
CA TYR A 126 -6.53 7.41 7.56
C TYR A 126 -5.50 6.36 7.21
N LYS A 127 -5.96 5.25 6.65
CA LYS A 127 -5.11 4.21 6.06
C LYS A 127 -5.86 3.49 4.96
N ALA A 128 -5.15 3.16 3.90
CA ALA A 128 -5.73 2.45 2.77
C ALA A 128 -4.73 1.50 2.14
N HIS A 129 -5.27 0.39 1.65
CA HIS A 129 -4.62 -0.43 0.67
C HIS A 129 -5.03 0.04 -0.73
N PHE A 130 -4.11 -0.03 -1.69
CA PHE A 130 -4.39 0.23 -3.09
C PHE A 130 -3.78 -0.85 -3.96
N SER A 131 -4.63 -1.58 -4.66
CA SER A 131 -4.26 -2.47 -5.74
C SER A 131 -4.44 -1.82 -7.11
N SER A 132 -3.87 -2.43 -8.16
CA SER A 132 -4.13 -2.00 -9.54
C SER A 132 -5.57 -2.17 -9.99
N THR A 133 -6.26 -3.10 -9.34
CA THR A 133 -7.45 -3.75 -9.87
C THR A 133 -8.39 -4.07 -8.73
N VAL A 134 -9.65 -3.67 -8.91
CA VAL A 134 -10.74 -3.87 -7.94
C VAL A 134 -11.91 -4.54 -8.63
N ALA A 135 -12.75 -5.25 -7.88
CA ALA A 135 -14.00 -5.77 -8.41
C ALA A 135 -15.06 -4.66 -8.38
N GLU A 136 -15.68 -4.35 -9.51
CA GLU A 136 -16.81 -3.41 -9.60
C GLU A 136 -18.13 -4.19 -9.53
N PHE A 137 -19.01 -3.79 -8.63
CA PHE A 137 -20.30 -4.44 -8.44
C PHE A 137 -21.46 -3.56 -8.89
N SER A 138 -22.28 -4.10 -9.80
CA SER A 138 -23.69 -3.71 -9.87
C SER A 138 -24.46 -4.30 -8.69
N SER A 139 -25.65 -3.77 -8.41
CA SER A 139 -26.53 -4.31 -7.36
C SER A 139 -26.80 -5.80 -7.54
N ASP A 140 -27.09 -6.25 -8.78
CA ASP A 140 -27.35 -7.65 -9.09
C ASP A 140 -26.12 -8.53 -8.88
N LYS A 141 -24.94 -8.06 -9.29
CA LYS A 141 -23.69 -8.79 -9.08
C LYS A 141 -23.31 -8.91 -7.61
N LEU A 142 -23.61 -7.89 -6.81
CA LEU A 142 -23.37 -7.93 -5.37
C LEU A 142 -24.30 -8.94 -4.69
N ILE A 143 -25.57 -8.98 -5.09
CA ILE A 143 -26.53 -9.98 -4.62
C ILE A 143 -26.09 -11.39 -5.04
N GLU A 144 -25.64 -11.56 -6.28
CA GLU A 144 -25.12 -12.83 -6.79
C GLU A 144 -23.92 -13.30 -5.97
N PHE A 145 -22.94 -12.42 -5.69
CA PHE A 145 -21.77 -12.75 -4.89
C PHE A 145 -22.13 -13.13 -3.45
N LYS A 146 -23.01 -12.35 -2.80
CA LYS A 146 -23.55 -12.65 -1.46
C LYS A 146 -24.22 -14.02 -1.41
N SER A 147 -25.01 -14.36 -2.43
CA SER A 147 -25.77 -15.60 -2.49
C SER A 147 -24.89 -16.81 -2.78
N LYS A 148 -23.94 -16.69 -3.72
CA LYS A 148 -23.09 -17.81 -4.14
C LYS A 148 -21.88 -18.04 -3.23
N HIS A 149 -21.37 -16.97 -2.60
CA HIS A 149 -20.16 -17.00 -1.80
C HIS A 149 -20.35 -16.28 -0.44
N PRO A 150 -21.33 -16.68 0.40
CA PRO A 150 -21.67 -15.95 1.62
C PRO A 150 -20.51 -15.82 2.61
N GLN A 151 -19.73 -16.89 2.82
CA GLN A 151 -18.56 -16.85 3.71
C GLN A 151 -17.47 -15.91 3.19
N SER A 152 -17.17 -15.98 1.89
CA SER A 152 -16.23 -15.08 1.23
C SER A 152 -16.71 -13.63 1.31
N TYR A 153 -18.01 -13.37 1.14
CA TYR A 153 -18.58 -12.04 1.29
C TYR A 153 -18.40 -11.50 2.71
N GLU A 154 -18.73 -12.28 3.74
CA GLU A 154 -18.55 -11.87 5.14
C GLU A 154 -17.10 -11.48 5.44
N PHE A 155 -16.13 -12.28 4.97
CA PHE A 155 -14.71 -11.97 5.08
C PHE A 155 -14.34 -10.68 4.31
N MET A 156 -14.85 -10.53 3.09
CA MET A 156 -14.48 -9.44 2.19
C MET A 156 -15.14 -8.09 2.52
N LYS A 157 -16.18 -8.05 3.36
CA LYS A 157 -16.93 -6.82 3.72
C LYS A 157 -16.04 -5.62 4.04
N LYS A 158 -14.93 -5.85 4.76
CA LYS A 158 -13.99 -4.80 5.18
C LYS A 158 -13.16 -4.18 4.05
N PHE A 159 -13.12 -4.82 2.89
CA PHE A 159 -12.41 -4.32 1.70
C PHE A 159 -13.34 -3.68 0.67
N PHE A 160 -14.64 -3.57 0.98
CA PHE A 160 -15.57 -2.87 0.11
C PHE A 160 -15.55 -1.37 0.37
N PHE A 161 -15.60 -0.58 -0.70
CA PHE A 161 -15.71 0.88 -0.64
C PHE A 161 -16.67 1.40 -1.71
N ASP A 162 -17.17 2.61 -1.51
CA ASP A 162 -18.10 3.27 -2.43
C ASP A 162 -17.36 4.36 -3.22
N TYR A 163 -17.61 4.43 -4.53
CA TYR A 163 -17.04 5.45 -5.40
C TYR A 163 -18.02 5.80 -6.52
N LYS A 164 -18.33 7.09 -6.67
CA LYS A 164 -19.29 7.61 -7.67
C LYS A 164 -20.61 6.82 -7.74
N GLY A 165 -21.15 6.45 -6.58
CA GLY A 165 -22.42 5.71 -6.45
C GLY A 165 -22.35 4.22 -6.80
N LYS A 166 -21.14 3.67 -7.02
CA LYS A 166 -20.90 2.25 -7.27
C LYS A 166 -20.14 1.62 -6.11
N LYS A 167 -20.32 0.30 -5.97
CA LYS A 167 -19.65 -0.50 -4.95
C LYS A 167 -18.44 -1.20 -5.55
N TYR A 168 -17.29 -1.04 -4.91
CA TYR A 168 -16.03 -1.66 -5.29
C TYR A 168 -15.51 -2.55 -4.17
N CYS A 169 -14.69 -3.55 -4.51
CA CYS A 169 -14.01 -4.40 -3.54
C CYS A 169 -12.53 -4.51 -3.90
N ASP A 170 -11.65 -4.15 -2.97
CA ASP A 170 -10.23 -4.39 -3.11
C ASP A 170 -9.90 -5.83 -2.70
N PHE A 171 -9.68 -6.69 -3.69
CA PHE A 171 -9.47 -8.11 -3.46
C PHE A 171 -8.05 -8.56 -3.75
N MET A 172 -7.21 -7.72 -4.34
CA MET A 172 -5.89 -8.07 -4.85
C MET A 172 -4.82 -8.03 -3.75
N TYR A 173 -5.04 -8.83 -2.71
CA TYR A 173 -4.02 -9.16 -1.72
C TYR A 173 -3.37 -10.49 -2.08
N LEU A 174 -2.05 -10.58 -1.90
CA LEU A 174 -1.36 -11.84 -2.03
C LEU A 174 -2.00 -12.88 -1.09
N GLY A 175 -2.15 -14.15 -1.49
CA GLY A 175 -2.71 -15.18 -0.60
C GLY A 175 -4.24 -15.12 -0.39
N MET A 176 -4.92 -14.09 -0.89
CA MET A 176 -6.38 -13.97 -0.87
C MET A 176 -7.13 -15.21 -1.43
N PRO A 177 -6.72 -15.87 -2.54
CA PRO A 177 -7.41 -17.06 -3.04
C PRO A 177 -7.53 -18.18 -2.01
N ASN A 178 -6.58 -18.29 -1.08
CA ASN A 178 -6.59 -19.30 -0.01
C ASN A 178 -7.58 -18.95 1.10
N GLN A 179 -7.91 -17.66 1.27
CA GLN A 179 -8.85 -17.18 2.28
C GLN A 179 -10.29 -17.28 1.81
N ILE A 180 -10.57 -16.87 0.57
CA ILE A 180 -11.94 -16.77 0.05
C ILE A 180 -12.35 -17.93 -0.86
N GLY A 181 -11.41 -18.80 -1.24
CA GLY A 181 -11.63 -19.91 -2.14
C GLY A 181 -11.55 -19.53 -3.62
N LYS A 182 -11.22 -20.52 -4.47
CA LYS A 182 -10.95 -20.33 -5.91
C LYS A 182 -12.15 -19.78 -6.68
N GLU A 183 -13.37 -20.21 -6.37
CA GLU A 183 -14.57 -19.77 -7.09
C GLU A 183 -14.92 -18.31 -6.79
N ALA A 184 -14.84 -17.89 -5.52
CA ALA A 184 -15.05 -16.50 -5.14
C ALA A 184 -13.94 -15.60 -5.72
N TRP A 185 -12.69 -16.07 -5.68
CA TRP A 185 -11.57 -15.39 -6.32
C TRP A 185 -11.79 -15.20 -7.82
N LYS A 186 -12.23 -16.26 -8.52
CA LYS A 186 -12.57 -16.20 -9.93
C LYS A 186 -13.70 -15.20 -10.19
N PHE A 187 -14.75 -15.20 -9.38
CA PHE A 187 -15.85 -14.25 -9.49
C PHE A 187 -15.36 -12.79 -9.40
N LEU A 188 -14.51 -12.48 -8.41
CA LEU A 188 -13.95 -11.13 -8.23
C LEU A 188 -13.06 -10.72 -9.42
N HIS A 189 -12.25 -11.65 -9.94
CA HIS A 189 -11.47 -11.42 -11.15
C HIS A 189 -12.33 -11.17 -12.40
N ASP A 190 -13.37 -11.98 -12.61
CA ASP A 190 -14.25 -11.84 -13.78
C ASP A 190 -15.05 -10.51 -13.75
N THR A 191 -15.17 -9.89 -12.57
CA THR A 191 -15.82 -8.58 -12.35
C THR A 191 -14.84 -7.42 -12.18
N SER A 192 -13.55 -7.68 -12.43
CA SER A 192 -12.49 -6.72 -12.14
C SER A 192 -12.41 -5.57 -13.15
N LYS A 193 -11.96 -4.42 -12.64
CA LYS A 193 -11.70 -3.17 -13.37
C LYS A 193 -10.44 -2.50 -12.80
N PRO A 194 -9.78 -1.62 -13.58
CA PRO A 194 -8.74 -0.77 -13.04
C PRO A 194 -9.23 -0.01 -11.80
N HIS A 195 -8.35 0.14 -10.82
CA HIS A 195 -8.65 0.86 -9.58
C HIS A 195 -9.00 2.33 -9.88
N PRO A 196 -10.09 2.90 -9.31
CA PRO A 196 -10.54 4.25 -9.66
C PRO A 196 -9.57 5.37 -9.26
N TYR A 197 -8.86 5.19 -8.14
CA TYR A 197 -7.84 6.14 -7.67
C TYR A 197 -6.43 5.84 -8.19
N VAL A 198 -6.19 4.66 -8.76
CA VAL A 198 -4.83 4.18 -9.03
C VAL A 198 -4.74 3.63 -10.44
N SER A 199 -3.95 4.29 -11.29
CA SER A 199 -3.44 3.62 -12.48
C SER A 199 -2.05 3.10 -12.17
N SER A 200 -1.91 1.80 -11.99
CA SER A 200 -0.61 1.16 -11.93
C SER A 200 -0.34 0.41 -13.24
N SER A 201 0.89 0.52 -13.72
CA SER A 201 1.52 -0.58 -14.44
C SER A 201 2.06 -1.51 -13.38
N GLU A 202 1.36 -2.61 -13.09
CA GLU A 202 1.96 -3.72 -12.35
C GLU A 202 3.01 -4.34 -13.26
N THR A 203 4.27 -3.96 -13.06
CA THR A 203 5.38 -4.70 -13.62
C THR A 203 5.47 -6.04 -12.88
N THR A 204 6.19 -7.01 -13.47
CA THR A 204 6.62 -8.23 -12.77
C THR A 204 7.43 -7.97 -11.48
N SER A 205 7.73 -6.70 -11.17
CA SER A 205 8.62 -6.22 -10.10
C SER A 205 7.93 -5.62 -8.85
N ASN A 206 6.63 -5.86 -8.64
CA ASN A 206 5.95 -5.56 -7.37
C ASN A 206 5.88 -4.07 -6.95
N LEU A 207 5.83 -3.14 -7.91
CA LEU A 207 5.67 -1.72 -7.64
C LEU A 207 4.23 -1.27 -7.91
N VAL A 208 3.62 -0.56 -6.96
CA VAL A 208 2.41 0.21 -7.18
C VAL A 208 2.83 1.65 -7.47
N MET A 209 2.87 2.03 -8.75
CA MET A 209 3.05 3.44 -9.12
C MET A 209 1.70 4.13 -9.10
N TRP A 210 1.27 4.64 -7.96
CA TRP A 210 -0.07 5.22 -7.82
C TRP A 210 -0.10 6.71 -7.55
N THR A 211 0.99 7.34 -7.12
CA THR A 211 1.10 8.81 -7.06
C THR A 211 2.14 9.34 -8.03
N GLY A 212 1.87 10.53 -8.56
CA GLY A 212 2.88 11.26 -9.32
C GLY A 212 3.93 11.85 -8.36
N ASP A 213 4.87 12.62 -8.89
CA ASP A 213 5.85 13.35 -8.07
C ASP A 213 5.25 14.55 -7.32
N ARG A 214 3.93 14.76 -7.41
CA ARG A 214 3.21 15.85 -6.75
C ARG A 214 2.93 15.52 -5.29
N GLU A 215 3.28 16.44 -4.40
CA GLU A 215 2.98 16.33 -2.98
C GLU A 215 1.47 16.36 -2.70
N PRO A 216 0.98 15.66 -1.66
CA PRO A 216 -0.38 15.84 -1.17
C PRO A 216 -0.65 17.29 -0.76
N GLU A 217 -1.86 17.77 -1.03
CA GLU A 217 -2.30 19.12 -0.65
C GLU A 217 -3.37 19.04 0.43
N ILE A 218 -3.43 20.02 1.33
CA ILE A 218 -4.60 20.19 2.21
C ILE A 218 -5.47 21.30 1.65
N ASP A 219 -6.70 20.95 1.30
CA ASP A 219 -7.76 21.88 0.95
C ASP A 219 -8.07 22.77 2.16
N ARG A 220 -7.77 24.06 2.03
CA ARG A 220 -7.92 25.04 3.09
C ARG A 220 -9.38 25.40 3.38
N GLU A 221 -10.30 25.17 2.44
CA GLU A 221 -11.70 25.52 2.62
C GLU A 221 -12.45 24.45 3.42
N ASN A 222 -12.16 23.18 3.16
CA ASN A 222 -12.86 22.05 3.78
C ASN A 222 -12.04 21.31 4.85
N GLY A 223 -10.73 21.58 4.93
CA GLY A 223 -9.81 20.85 5.81
C GLY A 223 -9.47 19.44 5.32
N ASN A 224 -9.75 19.14 4.05
CA ASN A 224 -9.55 17.82 3.48
C ASN A 224 -8.10 17.64 3.02
N LEU A 225 -7.52 16.47 3.27
CA LEU A 225 -6.27 16.08 2.62
C LEU A 225 -6.59 15.53 1.23
N ILE A 226 -6.01 16.13 0.20
CA ILE A 226 -6.12 15.72 -1.20
C ILE A 226 -4.80 15.09 -1.63
N ILE A 227 -4.86 13.82 -2.01
CA ILE A 227 -3.72 13.10 -2.57
C ILE A 227 -3.95 12.95 -4.07
N TYR A 228 -2.98 13.39 -4.87
CA TYR A 228 -3.05 13.35 -6.33
C TYR A 228 -2.36 12.09 -6.85
N PRO A 229 -3.12 11.08 -7.30
CA PRO A 229 -2.51 9.94 -7.93
C PRO A 229 -1.83 10.33 -9.25
N HIS A 230 -0.89 9.51 -9.73
CA HIS A 230 -0.21 9.74 -11.02
C HIS A 230 -1.24 9.82 -12.16
N LYS A 231 -2.28 8.99 -12.06
CA LYS A 231 -3.44 8.91 -12.95
C LYS A 231 -4.62 8.42 -12.13
N GLY A 232 -5.79 9.02 -12.32
CA GLY A 232 -7.01 8.72 -11.58
C GLY A 232 -7.62 9.99 -10.97
N ASP A 233 -8.71 9.81 -10.22
CA ASP A 233 -9.33 10.89 -9.46
C ASP A 233 -8.54 11.16 -8.16
N PRO A 234 -8.44 12.42 -7.69
CA PRO A 234 -7.84 12.72 -6.40
C PRO A 234 -8.52 11.96 -5.26
N ILE A 235 -7.73 11.46 -4.32
CA ILE A 235 -8.23 10.86 -3.09
C ILE A 235 -8.46 11.99 -2.10
N VAL A 236 -9.72 12.18 -1.70
CA VAL A 236 -10.13 13.19 -0.73
C VAL A 236 -10.36 12.52 0.61
N ILE A 237 -9.58 12.90 1.61
CA ILE A 237 -9.65 12.39 2.98
C ILE A 237 -10.16 13.52 3.87
N GLU A 238 -11.34 13.33 4.42
CA GLU A 238 -11.89 14.22 5.42
C GLU A 238 -11.08 14.08 6.71
N LEU A 239 -10.37 15.13 7.10
CA LEU A 239 -9.63 15.14 8.36
C LEU A 239 -10.59 15.52 9.50
N PRO A 240 -10.52 14.85 10.67
CA PRO A 240 -11.30 15.25 11.83
C PRO A 240 -10.90 16.66 12.28
N ARG A 241 -11.91 17.53 12.43
CA ARG A 241 -11.76 18.91 12.92
C ARG A 241 -11.22 18.97 14.35
#